data_AF-A0A7Y2QBS3-F1
#
_entry.id   AF-A0A7Y2QBS3-F1
#
_cell.length_a   1.000
_cell.length_b   1.000
_cell.length_c   1.000
_cell.angle_alpha   90.00
_cell.angle_beta   90.00
_cell.angle_gamma   90.00
#
_symmetry.space_group_name_H-M   'P 1'
#
loop_
_entity.id
_entity.type
_entity.pdbx_description
1 polymer ?
#
loop_
_entity_poly.entity_id
_entity_poly.type
_entity_poly.pdbx_seq_one_letter_code
_entity_poly.pdbx_strand_id
1 'polypeptide(L)' 'TLKSGKHTGEKIGAFEGNGGSYSGKITDPDAKKTYNGTISVSGDTVTLKGCVMKVVCESQKWSRQ' A
#
# COMPACT_ATOMS: atom_id res chain seq x y z
N THR A 1 10.20 1.94 4.93
CA THR A 1 10.23 3.24 5.63
C THR A 1 10.16 4.34 4.60
N LEU A 2 9.63 5.51 4.98
CA LEU A 2 9.56 6.66 4.09
C LEU A 2 10.97 7.09 3.65
N LYS A 3 11.14 7.32 2.34
CA LYS A 3 12.43 7.65 1.72
C LYS A 3 12.70 9.15 1.64
N SER A 4 11.67 9.98 1.78
CA SER A 4 11.77 11.43 1.67
C SER A 4 10.59 12.12 2.36
N GLY A 5 10.72 13.42 2.62
CA GLY A 5 9.70 14.26 3.25
C GLY A 5 9.85 14.42 4.78
N LYS A 6 8.85 15.04 5.42
CA LYS A 6 8.85 15.38 6.85
C LYS A 6 9.00 14.16 7.77
N HIS A 7 8.47 13.01 7.36
CA HIS A 7 8.45 11.76 8.13
C HIS A 7 9.50 10.75 7.63
N THR A 8 10.62 11.23 7.07
CA THR A 8 11.68 10.38 6.52
C THR A 8 12.20 9.41 7.59
N GLY A 9 12.37 8.14 7.22
CA GLY A 9 12.84 7.08 8.12
C GLY A 9 11.71 6.38 8.89
N GLU A 10 10.51 6.95 8.97
CA GLU A 10 9.40 6.32 9.69
C GLU A 10 8.84 5.09 8.97
N LYS A 11 8.46 4.09 9.75
CA LYS A 11 7.75 2.90 9.25
C LYS A 11 6.25 3.20 9.24
N ILE A 12 5.77 3.59 8.07
CA ILE A 12 4.35 3.90 7.86
C ILE A 12 3.52 2.70 7.42
N GLY A 13 4.01 1.47 7.53
CA GLY A 13 3.24 0.31 7.12
C GLY A 13 4.00 -1.00 7.17
N ALA A 14 3.23 -2.08 7.11
CA ALA A 14 3.72 -3.44 7.01
C ALA A 14 2.81 -4.23 6.07
N PHE A 15 3.42 -4.89 5.09
CA PHE A 15 2.75 -5.77 4.16
C PHE A 15 3.41 -7.15 4.27
N GLU A 16 2.58 -8.18 4.38
CA GLU A 16 2.99 -9.56 4.48
C GLU A 16 2.37 -10.34 3.31
N GLY A 17 3.12 -11.30 2.78
CA GLY A 17 2.68 -12.08 1.64
C GLY A 17 3.83 -12.71 0.87
N ASN A 18 3.49 -13.50 -0.13
CA ASN A 18 4.44 -14.28 -0.91
C ASN A 18 3.93 -14.43 -2.36
N GLY A 19 4.83 -14.75 -3.30
CA GLY A 19 4.48 -15.10 -4.67
C GLY A 19 3.76 -14.00 -5.45
N GLY A 20 4.03 -12.72 -5.11
CA GLY A 20 3.39 -11.58 -5.77
C GLY A 20 2.03 -11.21 -5.20
N SER A 21 1.58 -11.74 -4.06
CA SER A 21 0.40 -11.23 -3.36
C SER A 21 0.74 -10.84 -1.93
N TYR A 22 0.45 -9.59 -1.57
CA TYR A 22 0.76 -8.99 -0.29
C TYR A 22 -0.49 -8.33 0.28
N SER A 23 -0.68 -8.43 1.59
CA SER A 23 -1.74 -7.79 2.33
C SER A 23 -1.15 -7.07 3.53
N GLY A 24 -1.67 -5.90 3.86
CA GLY A 24 -1.05 -5.10 4.88
C GLY A 24 -1.83 -3.87 5.27
N LYS A 25 -1.16 -3.08 6.09
CA LYS A 25 -1.66 -1.81 6.58
C LYS A 25 -0.65 -0.71 6.29
N ILE A 26 -1.17 0.44 5.91
CA ILE A 26 -0.41 1.67 5.76
C ILE A 26 -1.02 2.73 6.67
N THR A 27 -0.19 3.38 7.46
CA THR A 27 -0.56 4.46 8.37
C THR A 27 -0.10 5.77 7.76
N ASP A 28 -1.02 6.66 7.44
CA ASP A 28 -0.70 8.05 7.12
C ASP A 28 -0.20 8.75 8.40
N PRO A 29 1.07 9.19 8.45
CA PRO A 29 1.65 9.80 9.64
C PRO A 29 1.11 11.22 9.91
N ASP A 30 0.64 11.94 8.88
CA ASP A 30 0.06 13.27 9.03
C ASP A 30 -1.38 13.19 9.53
N ALA A 31 -2.18 12.29 8.94
CA ALA A 31 -3.57 12.07 9.35
C ALA A 31 -3.71 11.16 10.58
N LYS A 32 -2.64 10.45 10.98
CA LYS A 32 -2.64 9.36 11.98
C LYS A 32 -3.72 8.31 11.70
N LYS A 33 -3.99 8.02 10.43
CA LYS A 33 -5.02 7.07 9.99
C LYS A 33 -4.38 5.83 9.39
N THR A 34 -4.88 4.67 9.77
CA THR A 34 -4.41 3.38 9.26
C THR A 34 -5.40 2.80 8.27
N TYR A 35 -4.92 2.51 7.07
CA TYR A 35 -5.66 1.96 5.94
C TYR A 35 -5.21 0.52 5.68
N ASN A 36 -6.16 -0.34 5.32
CA ASN A 36 -5.85 -1.72 4.91
C ASN A 36 -5.78 -1.74 3.39
N GLY A 37 -4.78 -2.42 2.85
CA GLY A 37 -4.59 -2.55 1.41
C GLY A 37 -4.01 -3.90 1.03
N THR A 38 -4.30 -4.32 -0.19
CA THR A 38 -3.65 -5.47 -0.82
C THR A 38 -2.86 -5.01 -2.04
N ILE A 39 -1.73 -5.67 -2.27
CA ILE A 39 -0.82 -5.41 -3.38
C ILE A 39 -0.62 -6.72 -4.11
N SER A 40 -0.91 -6.75 -5.40
CA SER A 40 -0.67 -7.91 -6.25
C SER A 40 0.31 -7.55 -7.36
N VAL A 41 1.43 -8.24 -7.43
CA VAL A 41 2.48 -8.12 -8.43
C VAL A 41 2.35 -9.30 -9.40
N SER A 42 2.23 -9.00 -10.69
CA SER A 42 2.16 -9.99 -11.76
C SER A 42 3.06 -9.53 -12.91
N GLY A 43 4.20 -10.21 -13.08
CA GLY A 43 5.25 -9.77 -13.99
C GLY A 43 5.70 -8.34 -13.65
N ASP A 44 5.60 -7.45 -14.63
CA ASP A 44 5.95 -6.03 -14.50
C ASP A 44 4.79 -5.15 -14.03
N THR A 45 3.64 -5.73 -13.71
CA THR A 45 2.45 -4.99 -13.25
C THR A 45 2.24 -5.12 -11.75
N VAL A 46 2.08 -3.99 -11.07
CA VAL A 46 1.69 -3.89 -9.66
C VAL A 46 0.25 -3.39 -9.59
N THR A 47 -0.62 -4.13 -8.92
CA THR A 47 -2.01 -3.76 -8.66
C THR A 47 -2.17 -3.45 -7.17
N LEU A 48 -2.47 -2.21 -6.84
CA LEU A 48 -2.85 -1.79 -5.49
C LEU A 48 -4.37 -1.82 -5.38
N LYS A 49 -4.92 -2.46 -4.34
CA LYS A 49 -6.34 -2.39 -4.00
C LYS A 49 -6.49 -1.86 -2.58
N GLY A 50 -7.28 -0.80 -2.44
CA GLY A 50 -7.61 -0.20 -1.16
C GLY A 50 -9.10 0.06 -1.07
N CYS A 51 -9.71 -0.23 0.08
CA CYS A 51 -11.12 0.09 0.32
C CYS A 51 -11.23 1.17 1.38
N VAL A 52 -11.78 2.32 1.00
CA VAL A 52 -12.14 3.38 1.94
C VAL A 52 -13.39 2.92 2.67
N MET A 53 -13.28 2.76 4.00
CA MET A 53 -14.37 2.33 4.89
C MET A 53 -15.07 1.01 4.50
N LYS A 54 -14.40 0.11 3.77
CA LYS A 54 -14.95 -1.17 3.26
C LYS A 54 -16.12 -1.05 2.26
N VAL A 55 -16.54 0.15 1.87
CA VAL A 55 -17.68 0.36 0.94
C VAL A 55 -17.19 0.76 -0.45
N VAL A 56 -16.21 1.66 -0.52
CA VAL A 56 -15.66 2.14 -1.80
C VAL A 56 -14.28 1.55 -1.98
N CYS A 57 -14.17 0.54 -2.83
CA CYS A 57 -12.92 -0.11 -3.16
C CYS A 57 -12.37 0.45 -4.47
N GLU A 58 -11.21 1.09 -4.41
CA GLU A 58 -10.46 1.49 -5.59
C GLU A 58 -9.30 0.53 -5.86
N SER A 59 -9.05 0.32 -7.14
CA SER A 59 -7.90 -0.45 -7.62
C SER A 59 -7.09 0.37 -8.60
N GLN A 60 -5.80 0.52 -8.34
CA GLN A 60 -4.87 1.16 -9.25
C GLN A 60 -3.85 0.14 -9.75
N LYS A 61 -3.60 0.15 -11.07
CA LYS A 61 -2.59 -0.68 -11.71
C LYS A 61 -1.45 0.19 -12.19
N TRP A 62 -0.24 -0.15 -11.80
CA TRP A 62 0.98 0.48 -12.23
C TRP A 62 1.83 -0.56 -12.96
N SER A 63 2.11 -0.30 -14.22
CA SER A 63 3.08 -1.09 -14.97
C SER A 63 4.43 -0.44 -14.84
N ARG A 64 5.46 -1.23 -14.56
CA ARG A 64 6.85 -0.78 -14.66
C ARG A 64 7.12 -0.47 -16.13
N GLN A 65 7.53 0.76 -16.42
CA GLN A 65 8.03 1.19 -17.74
C GLN A 65 9.49 0.79 -17.85
#